data_AF-A0A7W8NP44-F1
#
_entry.id   AF-A0A7W8NP44-F1
#
_cell.length_a   1.000
_cell.length_b   1.000
_cell.length_c   1.000
_cell.angle_alpha   90.00
_cell.angle_beta   90.00
_cell.angle_gamma   90.00
#
_symmetry.space_group_name_H-M   'P 1'
#
loop_
_entity.id
_entity.type
_entity.pdbx_description
1 polymer ?
#
loop_
_entity_poly.entity_id
_entity_poly.type
_entity_poly.pdbx_seq_one_letter_code
_entity_poly.pdbx_strand_id
1 'polypeptide(L)'
;MTLPHLKKHRLLAGLTQAEVAIAMGIAQPSYQRWETGATKIPKNSIRKLAKVLGTTIAEIEGTPLPFDYLGIQQNGDGARSYFGEIVIHFNSGNPSLLLPISEKERDRLYSQLEETGSGFSVESLDNQVIYVRRAAVTDIFLSSDAYDDYGPEHGSYEHHLGIYPDDDFWHIVEFFEDPTFVEEDYGLQRTKEVFEKISLSEEDLNDLVAKGHVTEDSRAEVREEADKRTAAFYARATTVTWQLSSGKKRQEYIDSNQTISDMFSMLERAADDEKHMICLPAEGYHRSIFINPTAIDFISVPAHKLRDGFLTSIENDMDSQ
;
A
#
# COMPACT_ATOMS: atom_id res chain seq x y z
N MET A 1 -5.06 -7.62 -12.28
CA MET A 1 -5.41 -6.62 -13.30
C MET A 1 -5.58 -5.28 -12.61
N THR A 2 -4.68 -4.36 -12.88
CA THR A 2 -4.68 -2.96 -12.45
C THR A 2 -5.92 -2.24 -13.01
N LEU A 3 -6.63 -1.51 -12.16
CA LEU A 3 -7.76 -0.67 -12.60
C LEU A 3 -7.19 0.60 -13.27
N PRO A 4 -7.59 0.93 -14.52
CA PRO A 4 -7.14 2.16 -15.16
C PRO A 4 -7.41 3.38 -14.28
N HIS A 5 -6.48 4.34 -14.25
CA HIS A 5 -6.51 5.47 -13.31
C HIS A 5 -7.85 6.21 -13.27
N LEU A 6 -8.49 6.43 -14.43
CA LEU A 6 -9.80 7.09 -14.51
C LEU A 6 -10.93 6.27 -13.86
N LYS A 7 -10.89 4.95 -14.02
CA LYS A 7 -11.86 4.02 -13.44
C LYS A 7 -11.76 4.05 -11.91
N LYS A 8 -10.55 4.09 -11.36
CA LYS A 8 -10.32 4.23 -9.91
C LYS A 8 -11.02 5.48 -9.34
N HIS A 9 -10.80 6.65 -9.96
CA HIS A 9 -11.42 7.89 -9.50
C HIS A 9 -12.95 7.89 -9.65
N ARG A 10 -13.48 7.26 -10.69
CA ARG A 10 -14.93 7.05 -10.82
C ARG A 10 -15.50 6.22 -9.66
N LEU A 11 -14.87 5.10 -9.35
CA LEU A 11 -15.33 4.19 -8.29
C LEU A 11 -15.23 4.87 -6.91
N LEU A 12 -14.16 5.63 -6.65
CA LEU A 12 -14.03 6.44 -5.44
C LEU A 12 -15.10 7.54 -5.33
N ALA A 13 -15.55 8.09 -6.46
CA ALA A 13 -16.67 9.03 -6.50
C ALA A 13 -18.04 8.35 -6.34
N GLY A 14 -18.11 7.02 -6.33
CA GLY A 14 -19.35 6.26 -6.24
C GLY A 14 -20.26 6.41 -7.46
N LEU A 15 -19.69 6.63 -8.66
CA LEU A 15 -20.46 6.88 -9.89
C LEU A 15 -20.38 5.71 -10.89
N THR A 16 -21.49 5.41 -11.54
CA THR A 16 -21.54 4.48 -12.68
C THR A 16 -21.00 5.15 -13.94
N GLN A 17 -20.60 4.38 -14.94
CA GLN A 17 -20.21 4.94 -16.25
C GLN A 17 -21.35 5.76 -16.89
N ALA A 18 -22.61 5.35 -16.68
CA ALA A 18 -23.78 6.03 -17.19
C ALA A 18 -23.97 7.40 -16.53
N GLU A 19 -23.83 7.47 -15.20
CA GLU A 19 -23.94 8.74 -14.46
C GLU A 19 -22.85 9.73 -14.84
N VAL A 20 -21.60 9.28 -14.97
CA VAL A 20 -20.51 10.16 -15.44
C VAL A 20 -20.79 10.65 -16.86
N ALA A 21 -21.25 9.78 -17.76
CA ALA A 21 -21.58 10.16 -19.13
C ALA A 21 -22.71 11.20 -19.19
N ILE A 22 -23.77 11.02 -18.39
CA ILE A 22 -24.87 11.97 -18.25
C ILE A 22 -24.36 13.32 -17.73
N ALA A 23 -23.57 13.31 -16.65
CA ALA A 23 -22.99 14.53 -16.08
C ALA A 23 -22.06 15.26 -17.07
N MET A 24 -21.31 14.49 -17.86
CA MET A 24 -20.43 15.00 -18.90
C MET A 24 -21.18 15.46 -20.15
N GLY A 25 -22.41 15.01 -20.39
CA GLY A 25 -23.19 15.30 -21.59
C GLY A 25 -22.65 14.57 -22.82
N ILE A 26 -22.13 13.35 -22.63
CA ILE A 26 -21.56 12.48 -23.67
C ILE A 26 -22.27 11.13 -23.68
N ALA A 27 -22.07 10.34 -24.73
CA ALA A 27 -22.56 8.98 -24.76
C ALA A 27 -21.73 8.08 -23.83
N GLN A 28 -22.36 7.13 -23.14
CA GLN A 28 -21.68 6.17 -22.26
C GLN A 28 -20.52 5.42 -22.95
N PRO A 29 -20.65 4.94 -24.21
CA PRO A 29 -19.52 4.31 -24.90
C PRO A 29 -18.32 5.26 -25.12
N SER A 30 -18.55 6.57 -25.21
CA SER A 30 -17.47 7.56 -25.30
C SER A 30 -16.68 7.64 -24.00
N TYR A 31 -17.38 7.62 -22.86
CA TYR A 31 -16.75 7.61 -21.54
C TYR A 31 -16.01 6.30 -21.27
N GLN A 32 -16.60 5.15 -21.61
CA GLN A 32 -15.97 3.84 -21.49
C GLN A 32 -14.62 3.79 -22.25
N ARG A 33 -14.55 4.36 -23.46
CA ARG A 33 -13.30 4.45 -24.22
C ARG A 33 -12.25 5.36 -23.58
N TRP A 34 -12.65 6.34 -22.77
CA TRP A 34 -11.70 7.12 -21.98
C TRP A 34 -11.16 6.30 -20.83
N GLU A 35 -12.00 5.54 -20.13
CA GLU A 35 -11.56 4.67 -19.02
C GLU A 35 -10.61 3.57 -19.47
N THR A 36 -10.84 2.97 -20.64
CA THR A 36 -9.97 1.90 -21.17
C THR A 36 -8.71 2.41 -21.86
N GLY A 37 -8.49 3.73 -21.91
CA GLY A 37 -7.36 4.32 -22.65
C GLY A 37 -7.49 4.24 -24.18
N ALA A 38 -8.55 3.64 -24.72
CA ALA A 38 -8.77 3.49 -26.15
C ALA A 38 -8.94 4.83 -26.87
N THR A 39 -9.28 5.91 -26.17
CA THR A 39 -9.32 7.27 -26.72
C THR A 39 -8.87 8.29 -25.68
N LYS A 40 -7.97 9.19 -26.09
CA LYS A 40 -7.50 10.27 -25.23
C LYS A 40 -8.64 11.23 -24.85
N ILE A 41 -8.66 11.63 -23.58
CA ILE A 41 -9.64 12.60 -23.07
C ILE A 41 -9.40 13.96 -23.74
N PRO A 42 -10.43 14.59 -24.35
CA PRO A 42 -10.31 15.93 -24.91
C PRO A 42 -9.92 16.97 -23.86
N LYS A 43 -8.98 17.86 -24.15
CA LYS A 43 -8.47 18.88 -23.20
C LYS A 43 -9.57 19.76 -22.59
N ASN A 44 -10.60 20.07 -23.36
CA ASN A 44 -11.76 20.84 -22.90
C ASN A 44 -12.67 20.07 -21.93
N SER A 45 -12.62 18.73 -21.94
CA SER A 45 -13.41 17.85 -21.08
C SER A 45 -12.73 17.56 -19.75
N ILE A 46 -11.39 17.59 -19.67
CA ILE A 46 -10.61 17.19 -18.48
C ILE A 46 -11.03 18.00 -17.23
N ARG A 47 -11.15 19.31 -17.34
CA ARG A 47 -11.56 20.17 -16.20
C ARG A 47 -12.98 19.85 -15.71
N LYS A 48 -13.90 19.56 -16.63
CA LYS A 48 -15.28 19.20 -16.27
C LYS A 48 -15.30 17.83 -15.60
N LEU A 49 -14.53 16.88 -16.13
CA LEU A 49 -14.40 15.53 -15.59
C LEU A 49 -13.80 15.53 -14.18
N ALA A 50 -12.74 16.32 -13.94
CA ALA A 50 -12.14 16.53 -12.62
C ALA A 50 -13.18 16.95 -11.59
N LYS A 51 -14.03 17.93 -11.97
CA LYS A 51 -15.12 18.41 -11.13
C LYS A 51 -16.19 17.34 -10.87
N VAL A 52 -16.57 16.56 -11.88
CA VAL A 52 -17.58 15.50 -11.74
C VAL A 52 -17.09 14.39 -10.81
N LEU A 53 -15.82 14.02 -10.91
CA LEU A 53 -15.21 12.97 -10.10
C LEU A 53 -14.69 13.45 -8.75
N GLY A 54 -14.74 14.75 -8.46
CA GLY A 54 -14.21 15.32 -7.22
C GLY A 54 -12.68 15.21 -7.08
N THR A 55 -11.95 15.14 -8.20
CA THR A 55 -10.49 14.92 -8.26
C THR A 55 -9.79 16.09 -8.97
N THR A 56 -8.46 16.05 -9.05
CA THR A 56 -7.66 17.06 -9.76
C THR A 56 -7.40 16.68 -11.23
N ILE A 57 -6.95 17.67 -12.01
CA ILE A 57 -6.52 17.44 -13.40
C ILE A 57 -5.28 16.54 -13.43
N ALA A 58 -4.33 16.78 -12.51
CA ALA A 58 -3.09 16.01 -12.40
C ALA A 58 -3.40 14.53 -12.17
N GLU A 59 -4.32 14.25 -11.24
CA GLU A 59 -4.82 12.89 -11.03
C GLU A 59 -5.44 12.35 -12.32
N ILE A 60 -6.41 13.00 -12.97
CA ILE A 60 -6.98 12.44 -14.23
C ILE A 60 -5.93 12.12 -15.30
N GLU A 61 -4.87 12.92 -15.39
CA GLU A 61 -3.76 12.73 -16.32
C GLU A 61 -2.74 11.67 -15.86
N GLY A 62 -2.94 11.03 -14.71
CA GLY A 62 -2.07 10.01 -14.14
C GLY A 62 -0.78 10.58 -13.54
N THR A 63 -0.74 11.89 -13.26
CA THR A 63 0.41 12.53 -12.62
C THR A 63 0.31 12.35 -11.10
N PRO A 64 1.31 11.73 -10.44
CA PRO A 64 1.32 11.60 -8.99
C PRO A 64 1.23 12.97 -8.32
N LEU A 65 0.40 13.08 -7.29
CA LEU A 65 0.37 14.27 -6.46
C LEU A 65 1.67 14.37 -5.68
N PRO A 66 2.22 15.59 -5.49
CA PRO A 66 3.39 15.77 -4.65
C PRO A 66 3.10 15.24 -3.24
N PHE A 67 4.09 14.58 -2.65
CA PHE A 67 4.06 14.16 -1.26
C PHE A 67 4.96 15.07 -0.44
N ASP A 68 4.44 15.55 0.68
CA ASP A 68 5.16 16.44 1.59
C ASP A 68 5.98 15.63 2.59
N TYR A 69 7.21 15.32 2.20
CA TYR A 69 8.15 14.53 3.01
C TYR A 69 8.64 15.24 4.27
N LEU A 70 8.45 16.55 4.38
CA LEU A 70 8.98 17.37 5.47
C LEU A 70 7.88 17.94 6.38
N GLY A 71 6.61 17.59 6.13
CA GLY A 71 5.46 18.16 6.85
C GLY A 71 5.31 19.68 6.73
N ILE A 72 5.96 20.32 5.75
CA ILE A 72 6.00 21.79 5.60
C ILE A 72 4.75 22.29 4.88
N GLN A 73 4.23 21.52 3.95
CA GLN A 73 3.04 21.85 3.18
C GLN A 73 1.81 21.40 3.95
N GLN A 74 1.39 22.22 4.91
CA GLN A 74 0.11 22.08 5.63
C GLN A 74 -1.11 22.36 4.72
N ASN A 75 -1.18 21.72 3.55
CA ASN A 75 -2.27 21.83 2.60
C ASN A 75 -3.04 20.51 2.55
N GLY A 76 -4.37 20.58 2.71
CA GLY A 76 -5.26 19.41 2.61
C GLY A 76 -5.59 18.79 3.96
N ASP A 77 -5.95 17.51 3.95
CA ASP A 77 -6.39 16.72 5.11
C ASP A 77 -5.26 15.93 5.79
N GLY A 78 -4.00 16.21 5.43
CA GLY A 78 -2.82 15.51 5.95
C GLY A 78 -2.56 14.13 5.33
N ALA A 79 -3.37 13.67 4.35
CA ALA A 79 -3.17 12.35 3.74
C ALA A 79 -1.86 12.22 2.97
N ARG A 80 -1.34 13.35 2.46
CA ARG A 80 -0.13 13.42 1.63
C ARG A 80 1.02 14.17 2.30
N SER A 81 1.05 14.14 3.63
CA SER A 81 2.10 14.74 4.46
C SER A 81 2.68 13.69 5.39
N TYR A 82 4.00 13.59 5.40
CA TYR A 82 4.72 12.72 6.32
C TYR A 82 4.55 13.24 7.75
N PHE A 83 4.17 12.37 8.67
CA PHE A 83 4.23 12.69 10.10
C PHE A 83 5.56 12.27 10.69
N GLY A 84 5.97 11.03 10.42
CA GLY A 84 7.05 10.34 11.11
C GLY A 84 6.72 8.86 11.26
N GLU A 85 7.29 8.26 12.28
CA GLU A 85 7.28 6.84 12.53
C GLU A 85 6.43 6.51 13.76
N ILE A 86 5.71 5.39 13.67
CA ILE A 86 5.15 4.75 14.84
C ILE A 86 5.89 3.46 15.14
N VAL A 87 6.07 3.21 16.43
CA VAL A 87 6.57 1.94 16.93
C VAL A 87 5.50 1.29 17.79
N ILE A 88 5.20 0.03 17.52
CA ILE A 88 4.26 -0.78 18.30
C ILE A 88 5.02 -1.93 18.93
N HIS A 89 5.03 -1.96 20.27
CA HIS A 89 5.66 -3.00 21.06
C HIS A 89 4.64 -4.04 21.53
N PHE A 90 5.05 -5.30 21.56
CA PHE A 90 4.16 -6.41 21.93
C PHE A 90 4.52 -7.01 23.29
N ASN A 91 3.50 -7.41 24.06
CA ASN A 91 3.66 -7.92 25.43
C ASN A 91 4.29 -9.32 25.49
N SER A 92 4.36 -9.99 24.34
CA SER A 92 5.07 -11.23 24.11
C SER A 92 6.60 -11.06 24.10
N GLY A 93 7.12 -9.84 23.97
CA GLY A 93 8.54 -9.57 23.73
C GLY A 93 8.98 -9.90 22.29
N ASN A 94 8.02 -10.10 21.39
CA ASN A 94 8.28 -10.33 19.97
C ASN A 94 8.75 -9.04 19.27
N PRO A 95 9.36 -9.13 18.07
CA PRO A 95 9.79 -7.96 17.32
C PRO A 95 8.69 -6.90 17.18
N SER A 96 9.06 -5.64 17.43
CA SER A 96 8.19 -4.48 17.28
C SER A 96 7.89 -4.20 15.81
N LEU A 97 6.80 -3.48 15.55
CA LEU A 97 6.53 -2.89 14.24
C LEU A 97 7.04 -1.46 14.22
N LEU A 98 7.84 -1.10 13.21
CA LEU A 98 8.21 0.28 12.88
C LEU A 98 7.52 0.64 11.56
N LEU A 99 6.66 1.65 11.57
CA LEU A 99 5.83 2.01 10.42
C LEU A 99 5.93 3.52 10.13
N PRO A 100 6.30 3.93 8.91
CA PRO A 100 6.20 5.33 8.50
C PRO A 100 4.73 5.65 8.21
N ILE A 101 4.21 6.74 8.75
CA ILE A 101 2.78 7.10 8.59
C ILE A 101 2.58 8.55 8.15
N SER A 102 1.40 8.83 7.61
CA SER A 102 0.97 10.20 7.29
C SER A 102 0.39 10.92 8.51
N GLU A 103 0.32 12.25 8.43
CA GLU A 103 -0.41 13.10 9.38
C GLU A 103 -1.87 12.66 9.56
N LYS A 104 -2.55 12.34 8.46
CA LYS A 104 -3.94 11.85 8.52
C LYS A 104 -4.05 10.50 9.24
N GLU A 105 -3.11 9.60 8.97
CA GLU A 105 -3.13 8.28 9.62
C GLU A 105 -2.84 8.40 11.11
N ARG A 106 -1.99 9.34 11.53
CA ARG A 106 -1.78 9.65 12.95
C ARG A 106 -3.10 10.03 13.61
N ASP A 107 -3.85 10.97 13.04
CA ASP A 107 -5.12 11.44 13.60
C ASP A 107 -6.19 10.32 13.65
N ARG A 108 -6.22 9.49 12.61
CA ARG A 108 -7.06 8.28 12.56
C ARG A 108 -6.66 7.29 13.66
N LEU A 109 -5.37 7.05 13.86
CA LEU A 109 -4.87 6.14 14.88
C LEU A 109 -5.20 6.64 16.29
N TYR A 110 -5.02 7.94 16.57
CA TYR A 110 -5.45 8.54 17.85
C TYR A 110 -6.91 8.22 18.16
N SER A 111 -7.79 8.43 17.18
CA SER A 111 -9.23 8.16 17.32
C SER A 111 -9.47 6.67 17.63
N GLN A 112 -8.85 5.76 16.87
CA GLN A 112 -8.97 4.32 17.09
C GLN A 112 -8.40 3.87 18.45
N LEU A 113 -7.36 4.52 18.96
CA LEU A 113 -6.76 4.15 20.24
C LEU A 113 -7.68 4.49 21.43
N GLU A 114 -8.54 5.50 21.30
CA GLU A 114 -9.56 5.85 22.30
C GLU A 114 -10.78 4.91 22.28
N GLU A 115 -11.01 4.18 21.20
CA GLU A 115 -12.10 3.22 21.05
C GLU A 115 -11.86 1.90 21.83
N THR A 116 -12.94 1.18 22.14
CA THR A 116 -12.91 -0.05 22.96
C THR A 116 -12.84 -1.35 22.14
N GLY A 117 -12.57 -1.29 20.84
CA GLY A 117 -12.49 -2.47 19.97
C GLY A 117 -11.29 -3.38 20.30
N SER A 118 -11.37 -4.67 19.94
CA SER A 118 -10.29 -5.63 20.26
C SER A 118 -8.99 -5.42 19.47
N GLY A 119 -9.02 -4.59 18.43
CA GLY A 119 -7.87 -4.17 17.65
C GLY A 119 -8.05 -2.79 17.02
N PHE A 120 -7.11 -2.44 16.17
CA PHE A 120 -7.11 -1.22 15.35
C PHE A 120 -6.29 -1.47 14.09
N SER A 121 -6.51 -0.68 13.03
CA SER A 121 -5.72 -0.75 11.81
C SER A 121 -4.83 0.48 11.63
N VAL A 122 -3.65 0.25 11.05
CA VAL A 122 -2.67 1.28 10.68
C VAL A 122 -2.30 1.12 9.21
N GLU A 123 -2.37 2.20 8.45
CA GLU A 123 -1.82 2.27 7.11
C GLU A 123 -0.40 2.88 7.10
N SER A 124 0.57 2.16 6.56
CA SER A 124 1.94 2.65 6.40
C SER A 124 2.18 3.24 5.01
N LEU A 125 3.15 4.15 4.95
CA LEU A 125 3.63 4.76 3.71
C LEU A 125 4.56 3.85 2.92
N ASP A 126 4.81 2.63 3.38
CA ASP A 126 5.55 1.59 2.66
C ASP A 126 4.66 0.39 2.31
N ASN A 127 3.40 0.70 1.98
CA ASN A 127 2.42 -0.21 1.39
C ASN A 127 2.00 -1.38 2.29
N GLN A 128 1.72 -1.07 3.55
CA GLN A 128 1.05 -2.01 4.44
C GLN A 128 -0.24 -1.40 4.97
N VAL A 129 -1.27 -2.22 5.04
CA VAL A 129 -2.34 -2.01 6.03
C VAL A 129 -2.19 -3.13 7.04
N ILE A 130 -2.01 -2.75 8.30
CA ILE A 130 -1.76 -3.67 9.41
C ILE A 130 -2.94 -3.59 10.35
N TYR A 131 -3.56 -4.73 10.64
CA TYR A 131 -4.43 -4.87 11.78
C TYR A 131 -3.63 -5.36 12.98
N VAL A 132 -3.77 -4.66 14.10
CA VAL A 132 -3.06 -4.93 15.35
C VAL A 132 -4.04 -5.34 16.42
N ARG A 133 -3.78 -6.46 17.11
CA ARG A 133 -4.58 -6.88 18.25
C ARG A 133 -4.22 -6.02 19.46
N ARG A 134 -5.18 -5.27 19.99
CA ARG A 134 -4.97 -4.34 21.10
C ARG A 134 -4.44 -5.02 22.35
N ALA A 135 -4.98 -6.20 22.68
CA ALA A 135 -4.54 -7.00 23.82
C ALA A 135 -3.12 -7.60 23.67
N ALA A 136 -2.50 -7.51 22.49
CA ALA A 136 -1.10 -7.88 22.29
C ALA A 136 -0.13 -6.73 22.53
N VAL A 137 -0.60 -5.49 22.52
CA VAL A 137 0.24 -4.29 22.59
C VAL A 137 0.67 -4.02 24.04
N THR A 138 1.94 -3.67 24.24
CA THR A 138 2.46 -3.16 25.51
C THR A 138 2.35 -1.64 25.54
N ASP A 139 2.85 -1.00 24.48
CA ASP A 139 2.93 0.45 24.33
C ASP A 139 3.13 0.79 22.84
N ILE A 140 2.88 2.07 22.53
CA ILE A 140 2.98 2.63 21.19
C ILE A 140 3.70 3.97 21.30
N PHE A 141 4.75 4.15 20.51
CA PHE A 141 5.44 5.43 20.35
C PHE A 141 5.06 6.05 19.02
N LEU A 142 4.76 7.35 19.03
CA LEU A 142 4.53 8.15 17.85
C LEU A 142 5.57 9.26 17.85
N SER A 143 6.55 9.15 16.97
CA SER A 143 7.62 10.13 16.82
C SER A 143 7.44 10.87 15.51
N SER A 144 7.32 12.19 15.58
CA SER A 144 7.34 13.00 14.37
C SER A 144 8.74 13.04 13.76
N ASP A 145 8.82 13.38 12.48
CA ASP A 145 10.08 13.57 11.72
C ASP A 145 11.06 14.58 12.37
N ALA A 146 10.56 15.46 13.25
CA ALA A 146 11.36 16.39 14.03
C ALA A 146 12.25 15.72 15.10
N TYR A 147 12.09 14.43 15.38
CA TYR A 147 12.92 13.65 16.31
C TYR A 147 13.87 12.74 15.55
N ASP A 148 15.11 12.63 16.04
CA ASP A 148 16.12 11.71 15.49
C ASP A 148 15.88 10.26 15.96
N ASP A 149 14.99 10.05 16.94
CA ASP A 149 14.65 8.73 17.48
C ASP A 149 13.15 8.41 17.45
N TYR A 150 12.84 7.10 17.46
CA TYR A 150 11.50 6.57 17.23
C TYR A 150 10.96 5.75 18.42
N GLY A 151 11.67 5.77 19.55
CA GLY A 151 11.34 4.94 20.71
C GLY A 151 12.55 4.46 21.51
N PRO A 152 12.31 3.74 22.62
CA PRO A 152 13.35 3.38 23.61
C PRO A 152 14.43 2.43 23.07
N GLU A 153 14.12 1.64 22.05
CA GLU A 153 15.07 0.73 21.40
C GLU A 153 15.47 1.22 19.99
N HIS A 154 15.47 2.54 19.80
CA HIS A 154 15.99 3.18 18.60
C HIS A 154 17.37 2.61 18.21
N GLY A 155 17.51 2.25 16.93
CA GLY A 155 18.68 1.57 16.37
C GLY A 155 18.62 0.04 16.37
N SER A 156 17.63 -0.58 17.03
CA SER A 156 17.42 -2.04 16.99
C SER A 156 16.17 -2.47 16.23
N TYR A 157 15.28 -1.53 15.91
CA TYR A 157 14.08 -1.82 15.13
C TYR A 157 14.44 -2.24 13.70
N GLU A 158 13.70 -3.22 13.17
CA GLU A 158 13.76 -3.53 11.73
C GLU A 158 13.29 -2.31 10.93
N HIS A 159 14.12 -1.84 10.01
CA HIS A 159 13.80 -0.67 9.18
C HIS A 159 12.65 -0.96 8.21
N HIS A 160 11.84 0.07 7.99
CA HIS A 160 10.84 0.10 6.93
C HIS A 160 11.51 0.29 5.55
N LEU A 161 10.78 0.06 4.45
CA LEU A 161 11.37 0.08 3.10
C LEU A 161 11.66 1.49 2.56
N GLY A 162 11.13 2.52 3.22
CA GLY A 162 11.16 3.92 2.83
C GLY A 162 9.76 4.54 2.85
N ILE A 163 9.56 5.64 2.12
CA ILE A 163 8.27 6.33 1.99
C ILE A 163 7.86 6.28 0.51
N TYR A 164 6.90 5.40 0.21
CA TYR A 164 6.36 5.13 -1.12
C TYR A 164 4.82 5.09 -1.08
N PRO A 165 4.16 6.25 -0.93
CA PRO A 165 2.71 6.34 -0.71
C PRO A 165 1.85 6.01 -1.94
N ASP A 166 2.45 5.92 -3.12
CA ASP A 166 1.70 5.81 -4.38
C ASP A 166 1.50 4.35 -4.79
N ASP A 167 0.24 3.99 -5.08
CA ASP A 167 -0.12 2.63 -5.51
C ASP A 167 0.61 2.21 -6.80
N ASP A 168 0.82 3.14 -7.73
CA ASP A 168 1.46 2.87 -9.02
C ASP A 168 2.87 2.29 -8.85
N PHE A 169 3.63 2.80 -7.87
CA PHE A 169 4.94 2.29 -7.50
C PHE A 169 4.86 0.81 -7.12
N TRP A 170 3.87 0.43 -6.30
CA TRP A 170 3.73 -0.93 -5.80
C TRP A 170 3.13 -1.89 -6.82
N HIS A 171 2.24 -1.41 -7.69
CA HIS A 171 1.81 -2.15 -8.88
C HIS A 171 3.01 -2.48 -9.76
N ILE A 172 3.91 -1.52 -10.02
CA ILE A 172 5.12 -1.78 -10.81
C ILE A 172 6.04 -2.79 -10.11
N VAL A 173 6.19 -2.71 -8.79
CA VAL A 173 6.99 -3.67 -7.99
C VAL A 173 6.45 -5.09 -8.08
N GLU A 174 5.12 -5.30 -8.09
CA GLU A 174 4.50 -6.63 -8.22
C GLU A 174 4.90 -7.34 -9.52
N PHE A 175 5.16 -6.60 -10.59
CA PHE A 175 5.56 -7.12 -11.90
C PHE A 175 7.06 -6.94 -12.18
N PHE A 176 7.89 -6.86 -11.14
CA PHE A 176 9.33 -6.69 -11.30
C PHE A 176 9.98 -7.79 -12.16
N GLU A 177 9.53 -9.04 -12.05
CA GLU A 177 10.08 -10.17 -12.83
C GLU A 177 9.59 -10.22 -14.29
N ASP A 178 8.41 -9.69 -14.58
CA ASP A 178 7.83 -9.61 -15.94
C ASP A 178 7.15 -8.24 -16.14
N PRO A 179 7.93 -7.21 -16.52
CA PRO A 179 7.44 -5.84 -16.61
C PRO A 179 6.52 -5.56 -17.81
N THR A 180 6.33 -6.53 -18.71
CA THR A 180 5.63 -6.32 -19.98
C THR A 180 4.24 -5.71 -19.78
N PHE A 181 3.50 -6.18 -18.78
CA PHE A 181 2.16 -5.68 -18.46
C PHE A 181 2.17 -4.25 -17.90
N VAL A 182 3.14 -3.91 -17.04
CA VAL A 182 3.19 -2.58 -16.40
C VAL A 182 3.78 -1.50 -17.29
N GLU A 183 4.61 -1.87 -18.27
CA GLU A 183 5.09 -0.94 -19.29
C GLU A 183 3.97 -0.42 -20.21
N GLU A 184 2.95 -1.23 -20.47
CA GLU A 184 1.75 -0.81 -21.22
C GLU A 184 0.87 0.13 -20.41
N ASP A 185 0.69 -0.16 -19.11
CA ASP A 185 -0.21 0.59 -18.22
C ASP A 185 0.40 1.91 -17.71
N TYR A 186 1.68 1.89 -17.32
CA TYR A 186 2.37 3.02 -16.67
C TYR A 186 3.43 3.68 -17.55
N GLY A 187 3.84 3.04 -18.64
CA GLY A 187 4.86 3.53 -19.55
C GLY A 187 6.30 3.21 -19.11
N LEU A 188 7.15 2.92 -20.10
CA LEU A 188 8.57 2.56 -19.94
C LEU A 188 9.35 3.46 -18.98
N GLN A 189 9.15 4.78 -19.07
CA GLN A 189 9.89 5.75 -18.26
C GLN A 189 9.57 5.60 -16.77
N ARG A 190 8.29 5.48 -16.41
CA ARG A 190 7.86 5.32 -15.02
C ARG A 190 8.28 3.97 -14.46
N THR A 191 8.13 2.89 -15.24
CA THR A 191 8.59 1.55 -14.85
C THR A 191 10.09 1.55 -14.53
N LYS A 192 10.90 2.16 -15.40
CA LYS A 192 12.34 2.27 -15.19
C LYS A 192 12.68 3.07 -13.93
N GLU A 193 12.03 4.21 -13.70
CA GLU A 193 12.24 5.03 -12.48
C GLU A 193 11.95 4.25 -11.19
N VAL A 194 10.96 3.36 -11.19
CA VAL A 194 10.65 2.51 -10.03
C VAL A 194 11.71 1.42 -9.85
N PHE A 195 12.12 0.75 -10.93
CA PHE A 195 13.10 -0.33 -10.88
C PHE A 195 14.47 0.16 -10.42
N GLU A 196 14.88 1.37 -10.84
CA GLU A 196 16.11 2.03 -10.38
C GLU A 196 16.10 2.36 -8.88
N LYS A 197 14.92 2.51 -8.25
CA LYS A 197 14.80 2.79 -6.81
C LYS A 197 14.92 1.54 -5.94
N ILE A 198 14.53 0.38 -6.47
CA ILE A 198 14.40 -0.85 -5.67
C ILE A 198 15.51 -1.86 -5.96
N SER A 199 16.16 -1.78 -7.13
CA SER A 199 17.17 -2.73 -7.58
C SER A 199 18.49 -2.02 -7.89
N LEU A 200 19.60 -2.76 -7.77
CA LEU A 200 20.93 -2.28 -8.11
C LEU A 200 21.39 -2.97 -9.39
N SER A 201 21.62 -2.22 -10.47
CA SER A 201 22.14 -2.81 -11.71
C SER A 201 23.65 -3.04 -11.64
N GLU A 202 24.20 -3.85 -12.55
CA GLU A 202 25.66 -3.98 -12.67
C GLU A 202 26.32 -2.66 -13.09
N GLU A 203 25.62 -1.82 -13.87
CA GLU A 203 26.10 -0.50 -14.25
C GLU A 203 26.20 0.41 -13.03
N ASP A 204 25.17 0.44 -12.17
CA ASP A 204 25.17 1.21 -10.92
C ASP A 204 26.29 0.76 -9.98
N LEU A 205 26.50 -0.56 -9.86
CA LEU A 205 27.57 -1.12 -9.04
C LEU A 205 28.95 -0.72 -9.57
N ASN A 206 29.15 -0.76 -10.89
CA ASN A 206 30.39 -0.29 -11.52
C ASN A 206 30.62 1.20 -11.26
N ASP A 207 29.56 2.00 -11.31
CA ASP A 207 29.60 3.43 -11.03
C ASP A 207 29.95 3.72 -9.56
N LEU A 208 29.39 2.96 -8.61
CA LEU A 208 29.70 3.07 -7.19
C LEU A 208 31.16 2.71 -6.90
N VAL A 209 31.70 1.70 -7.58
CA VAL A 209 33.12 1.33 -7.49
C VAL A 209 34.01 2.41 -8.09
N ALA A 210 33.67 2.90 -9.28
CA ALA A 210 34.43 3.97 -9.95
C ALA A 210 34.48 5.26 -9.14
N LYS A 211 33.39 5.57 -8.41
CA LYS A 211 33.30 6.72 -7.48
C LYS A 211 33.95 6.45 -6.11
N GLY A 212 34.41 5.23 -5.84
CA GLY A 212 35.04 4.84 -4.58
C GLY A 212 34.08 4.71 -3.40
N HIS A 213 32.75 4.63 -3.65
CA HIS A 213 31.75 4.37 -2.62
C HIS A 213 31.70 2.90 -2.20
N VAL A 214 32.10 1.99 -3.11
CA VAL A 214 32.19 0.55 -2.90
C VAL A 214 33.57 0.08 -3.33
N THR A 215 34.19 -0.82 -2.57
CA THR A 215 35.46 -1.44 -2.96
C THR A 215 35.19 -2.64 -3.86
N GLU A 216 36.16 -3.01 -4.71
CA GLU A 216 36.03 -4.19 -5.59
C GLU A 216 35.77 -5.47 -4.78
N ASP A 217 36.41 -5.60 -3.61
CA ASP A 217 36.26 -6.77 -2.72
C ASP A 217 34.88 -6.84 -2.05
N SER A 218 34.21 -5.71 -1.83
CA SER A 218 32.88 -5.64 -1.20
C SER A 218 31.72 -5.71 -2.20
N ARG A 219 32.00 -5.86 -3.50
CA ARG A 219 30.96 -5.90 -4.55
C ARG A 219 29.90 -6.98 -4.32
N ALA A 220 30.34 -8.19 -3.99
CA ALA A 220 29.44 -9.33 -3.81
C ALA A 220 28.49 -9.12 -2.61
N GLU A 221 29.01 -8.55 -1.52
CA GLU A 221 28.22 -8.24 -0.32
C GLU A 221 27.19 -7.13 -0.58
N VAL A 222 27.60 -6.04 -1.24
CA VAL A 222 26.69 -4.94 -1.63
C VAL A 222 25.60 -5.45 -2.58
N ARG A 223 25.96 -6.32 -3.52
CA ARG A 223 25.02 -6.96 -4.43
C ARG A 223 24.00 -7.81 -3.67
N GLU A 224 24.48 -8.68 -2.77
CA GLU A 224 23.61 -9.54 -1.97
C GLU A 224 22.63 -8.74 -1.12
N GLU A 225 23.08 -7.64 -0.50
CA GLU A 225 22.22 -6.77 0.30
C GLU A 225 21.18 -6.03 -0.56
N ALA A 226 21.58 -5.57 -1.75
CA ALA A 226 20.65 -4.97 -2.71
C ALA A 226 19.60 -5.98 -3.20
N ASP A 227 19.99 -7.23 -3.46
CA ASP A 227 19.07 -8.28 -3.89
C ASP A 227 18.11 -8.66 -2.75
N LYS A 228 18.57 -8.72 -1.48
CA LYS A 228 17.69 -8.89 -0.29
C LYS A 228 16.69 -7.75 -0.17
N ARG A 229 17.14 -6.50 -0.37
CA ARG A 229 16.27 -5.33 -0.35
C ARG A 229 15.22 -5.40 -1.46
N THR A 230 15.62 -5.77 -2.68
CA THR A 230 14.71 -5.97 -3.82
C THR A 230 13.65 -7.03 -3.49
N ALA A 231 14.07 -8.16 -2.93
CA ALA A 231 13.16 -9.22 -2.50
C ALA A 231 12.19 -8.76 -1.40
N ALA A 232 12.61 -7.86 -0.50
CA ALA A 232 11.75 -7.29 0.53
C ALA A 232 10.67 -6.37 -0.07
N PHE A 233 10.98 -5.57 -1.10
CA PHE A 233 9.98 -4.81 -1.88
C PHE A 233 8.97 -5.74 -2.55
N TYR A 234 9.44 -6.79 -3.22
CA TYR A 234 8.56 -7.75 -3.87
C TYR A 234 7.64 -8.46 -2.85
N ALA A 235 8.19 -8.93 -1.74
CA ALA A 235 7.41 -9.55 -0.67
C ALA A 235 6.38 -8.58 -0.08
N ARG A 236 6.75 -7.30 0.09
CA ARG A 236 5.85 -6.24 0.56
C ARG A 236 4.68 -5.99 -0.39
N ALA A 237 4.92 -6.10 -1.69
CA ALA A 237 3.89 -5.93 -2.69
C ALA A 237 2.91 -7.12 -2.76
N THR A 238 3.38 -8.34 -2.47
CA THR A 238 2.67 -9.56 -2.87
C THR A 238 2.20 -10.47 -1.74
N THR A 239 2.74 -10.31 -0.52
CA THR A 239 2.50 -11.26 0.57
C THR A 239 1.67 -10.70 1.70
N VAL A 240 0.80 -11.54 2.26
CA VAL A 240 0.14 -11.33 3.55
C VAL A 240 1.04 -11.90 4.64
N THR A 241 1.36 -11.09 5.64
CA THR A 241 2.28 -11.46 6.74
C THR A 241 1.56 -11.36 8.07
N TRP A 242 1.76 -12.30 8.97
CA TRP A 242 1.23 -12.22 10.34
C TRP A 242 2.23 -12.74 11.37
N GLN A 243 2.18 -12.14 12.55
CA GLN A 243 2.97 -12.56 13.71
C GLN A 243 2.05 -13.20 14.74
N LEU A 244 2.37 -14.43 15.12
CA LEU A 244 1.71 -15.08 16.26
C LEU A 244 2.26 -14.50 17.57
N SER A 245 1.44 -14.44 18.62
CA SER A 245 1.92 -14.03 19.94
C SER A 245 3.00 -14.97 20.54
N SER A 246 3.19 -16.15 19.93
CA SER A 246 4.35 -17.03 20.21
C SER A 246 5.69 -16.57 19.62
N GLY A 247 5.72 -15.49 18.84
CA GLY A 247 6.92 -14.95 18.17
C GLY A 247 7.18 -15.50 16.78
N LYS A 248 6.43 -16.51 16.35
CA LYS A 248 6.53 -17.03 14.99
C LYS A 248 5.87 -16.07 14.00
N LYS A 249 6.67 -15.54 13.08
CA LYS A 249 6.22 -14.82 11.88
C LYS A 249 5.93 -15.80 10.76
N ARG A 250 4.85 -15.56 10.01
CA ARG A 250 4.45 -16.34 8.84
C ARG A 250 4.06 -15.38 7.72
N GLN A 251 4.22 -15.83 6.49
CA GLN A 251 3.84 -15.06 5.32
C GLN A 251 3.32 -16.02 4.25
N GLU A 252 2.43 -15.51 3.40
CA GLU A 252 1.86 -16.26 2.30
C GLU A 252 1.59 -15.34 1.11
N TYR A 253 1.93 -15.79 -0.10
CA TYR A 253 1.57 -15.09 -1.33
C TYR A 253 0.06 -15.21 -1.57
N ILE A 254 -0.61 -14.10 -1.87
CA ILE A 254 -2.03 -14.09 -2.20
C ILE A 254 -2.22 -13.34 -3.51
N ASP A 255 -2.69 -14.07 -4.53
CA ASP A 255 -2.87 -13.53 -5.87
C ASP A 255 -4.05 -12.54 -5.94
N SER A 256 -5.18 -12.92 -5.35
CA SER A 256 -6.45 -12.22 -5.48
C SER A 256 -6.58 -11.03 -4.52
N ASN A 257 -6.71 -9.83 -5.10
CA ASN A 257 -7.02 -8.59 -4.36
C ASN A 257 -8.36 -8.69 -3.59
N GLN A 258 -9.37 -9.32 -4.20
CA GLN A 258 -10.68 -9.54 -3.55
C GLN A 258 -10.56 -10.42 -2.32
N THR A 259 -9.75 -11.48 -2.39
CA THR A 259 -9.48 -12.35 -1.23
C THR A 259 -8.86 -11.55 -0.09
N ILE A 260 -7.92 -10.65 -0.39
CA ILE A 260 -7.27 -9.79 0.61
C ILE A 260 -8.31 -8.86 1.25
N SER A 261 -9.15 -8.17 0.46
CA SER A 261 -10.16 -7.25 0.99
C SER A 261 -11.26 -7.95 1.80
N ASP A 262 -11.73 -9.11 1.35
CA ASP A 262 -12.74 -9.89 2.07
C ASP A 262 -12.19 -10.36 3.42
N MET A 263 -10.98 -10.90 3.41
CA MET A 263 -10.29 -11.37 4.62
C MET A 263 -10.05 -10.23 5.60
N PHE A 264 -9.59 -9.07 5.12
CA PHE A 264 -9.33 -7.90 5.97
C PHE A 264 -10.63 -7.33 6.55
N SER A 265 -11.70 -7.28 5.75
CA SER A 265 -13.04 -6.86 6.21
C SER A 265 -13.60 -7.82 7.27
N MET A 266 -13.40 -9.13 7.10
CA MET A 266 -13.78 -10.12 8.09
C MET A 266 -13.00 -9.95 9.37
N LEU A 267 -11.71 -9.66 9.29
CA LEU A 267 -10.86 -9.44 10.45
C LEU A 267 -11.32 -8.23 11.29
N GLU A 268 -11.58 -7.09 10.66
CA GLU A 268 -12.06 -5.89 11.36
C GLU A 268 -13.44 -6.12 12.04
N ARG A 269 -14.26 -7.05 11.52
CA ARG A 269 -15.57 -7.40 12.08
C ARG A 269 -15.52 -8.52 13.12
N ALA A 270 -14.67 -9.51 12.92
CA ALA A 270 -14.55 -10.72 13.74
C ALA A 270 -13.64 -10.50 14.95
N ALA A 271 -12.91 -9.40 14.98
CA ALA A 271 -12.11 -8.90 16.09
C ALA A 271 -12.76 -9.14 17.47
N ASP A 272 -14.07 -8.91 17.61
CA ASP A 272 -14.76 -9.00 18.89
C ASP A 272 -15.43 -10.37 19.16
N ASP A 273 -15.33 -11.35 18.26
CA ASP A 273 -15.89 -12.71 18.43
C ASP A 273 -14.79 -13.78 18.51
N GLU A 274 -14.51 -14.23 19.74
CA GLU A 274 -13.50 -15.25 20.06
C GLU A 274 -13.70 -16.61 19.36
N LYS A 275 -14.86 -16.84 18.74
CA LYS A 275 -15.17 -18.10 18.05
C LYS A 275 -14.90 -18.06 16.54
N HIS A 276 -14.58 -16.90 15.98
CA HIS A 276 -14.36 -16.76 14.54
C HIS A 276 -12.89 -16.93 14.16
N MET A 277 -12.63 -17.86 13.24
CA MET A 277 -11.33 -18.03 12.60
C MET A 277 -11.33 -17.25 11.28
N ILE A 278 -10.26 -16.55 10.99
CA ILE A 278 -10.06 -15.89 9.70
C ILE A 278 -9.57 -16.93 8.70
N CYS A 279 -10.25 -17.07 7.57
CA CYS A 279 -9.83 -17.96 6.49
C CYS A 279 -9.04 -17.17 5.44
N LEU A 280 -7.82 -17.62 5.17
CA LEU A 280 -6.98 -17.14 4.08
C LEU A 280 -6.84 -18.26 3.03
N PRO A 281 -7.57 -18.19 1.90
CA PRO A 281 -7.40 -19.13 0.80
C PRO A 281 -6.15 -18.75 0.00
N ALA A 282 -5.06 -19.49 0.23
CA ALA A 282 -3.74 -19.16 -0.28
C ALA A 282 -3.50 -19.62 -1.73
N GLU A 283 -3.98 -20.83 -2.07
CA GLU A 283 -3.80 -21.42 -3.41
C GLU A 283 -5.11 -22.09 -3.88
N GLY A 284 -6.13 -21.29 -4.16
CA GLY A 284 -7.43 -21.81 -4.59
C GLY A 284 -7.97 -22.90 -3.65
N TYR A 285 -8.28 -24.09 -4.18
CA TYR A 285 -8.73 -25.25 -3.40
C TYR A 285 -7.60 -26.00 -2.67
N HIS A 286 -6.33 -25.78 -3.04
CA HIS A 286 -5.23 -26.63 -2.61
C HIS A 286 -4.68 -26.28 -1.23
N ARG A 287 -4.89 -25.03 -0.78
CA ARG A 287 -4.40 -24.58 0.52
C ARG A 287 -5.31 -23.53 1.14
N SER A 288 -5.77 -23.81 2.36
CA SER A 288 -6.50 -22.86 3.19
C SER A 288 -5.84 -22.74 4.55
N ILE A 289 -5.67 -21.52 5.02
CA ILE A 289 -5.04 -21.21 6.30
C ILE A 289 -6.10 -20.57 7.19
N PHE A 290 -6.33 -21.16 8.38
CA PHE A 290 -7.21 -20.59 9.38
C PHE A 290 -6.39 -19.93 10.47
N ILE A 291 -6.62 -18.64 10.71
CA ILE A 291 -5.88 -17.82 11.67
C ILE A 291 -6.83 -17.47 12.83
N ASN A 292 -6.39 -17.72 14.06
CA ASN A 292 -7.10 -17.29 15.26
C ASN A 292 -6.72 -15.82 15.55
N PRO A 293 -7.66 -14.85 15.44
CA PRO A 293 -7.37 -13.43 15.68
C PRO A 293 -6.90 -13.17 17.12
N THR A 294 -7.26 -14.00 18.09
CA THR A 294 -6.86 -13.82 19.50
C THR A 294 -5.43 -14.29 19.79
N ALA A 295 -4.80 -15.00 18.86
CA ALA A 295 -3.46 -15.58 19.00
C ALA A 295 -2.39 -14.91 18.12
N ILE A 296 -2.74 -13.78 17.49
CA ILE A 296 -1.81 -12.96 16.71
C ILE A 296 -1.46 -11.68 17.46
N ASP A 297 -0.30 -11.14 17.15
CA ASP A 297 0.07 -9.77 17.48
C ASP A 297 -0.48 -8.83 16.42
N PHE A 298 -0.25 -9.15 15.15
CA PHE A 298 -0.76 -8.41 14.00
C PHE A 298 -0.87 -9.29 12.75
N ILE A 299 -1.59 -8.75 11.76
CA ILE A 299 -1.59 -9.21 10.37
C ILE A 299 -1.48 -7.99 9.44
N SER A 300 -0.62 -8.10 8.44
CA SER A 300 -0.30 -7.06 7.46
C SER A 300 -0.63 -7.57 6.06
N VAL A 301 -1.28 -6.71 5.28
CA VAL A 301 -1.58 -6.94 3.87
C VAL A 301 -0.98 -5.81 3.01
N PRO A 302 -0.67 -6.05 1.73
CA PRO A 302 -0.26 -4.99 0.81
C PRO A 302 -1.38 -3.97 0.63
N ALA A 303 -1.08 -2.69 0.87
CA ALA A 303 -2.09 -1.62 0.87
C ALA A 303 -2.75 -1.41 -0.50
N HIS A 304 -1.97 -1.38 -1.58
CA HIS A 304 -2.50 -1.23 -2.94
C HIS A 304 -3.43 -2.39 -3.33
N LYS A 305 -3.06 -3.65 -3.01
CA LYS A 305 -3.92 -4.82 -3.27
C LYS A 305 -5.22 -4.77 -2.47
N LEU A 306 -5.15 -4.34 -1.20
CA LEU A 306 -6.33 -4.16 -0.36
C LEU A 306 -7.29 -3.11 -0.96
N ARG A 307 -6.76 -1.94 -1.36
CA ARG A 307 -7.53 -0.88 -2.03
C ARG A 307 -8.18 -1.35 -3.32
N ASP A 308 -7.44 -2.05 -4.17
CA ASP A 308 -7.96 -2.59 -5.42
C ASP A 308 -9.07 -3.62 -5.20
N GLY A 309 -8.96 -4.44 -4.14
CA GLY A 309 -10.01 -5.38 -3.74
C GLY A 309 -11.30 -4.66 -3.32
N PHE A 310 -11.18 -3.58 -2.53
CA PHE A 310 -12.34 -2.75 -2.18
C PHE A 310 -12.96 -2.08 -3.41
N LEU A 311 -12.15 -1.55 -4.34
CA LEU A 311 -12.65 -0.95 -5.56
C LEU A 311 -13.38 -1.97 -6.45
N THR A 312 -12.87 -3.20 -6.53
CA THR A 312 -13.52 -4.30 -7.25
C THR A 312 -14.88 -4.65 -6.62
N SER A 313 -14.96 -4.64 -5.29
CA SER A 313 -16.22 -4.87 -4.56
C SER A 313 -17.26 -3.78 -4.87
N ILE A 314 -16.83 -2.51 -4.82
CA ILE A 314 -17.69 -1.37 -5.18
C ILE A 314 -18.20 -1.51 -6.61
N GLU A 315 -17.33 -1.85 -7.56
CA GLU A 315 -17.75 -2.05 -8.95
C GLU A 315 -18.83 -3.13 -9.10
N ASN A 316 -18.63 -4.30 -8.48
CA ASN A 316 -19.60 -5.40 -8.54
C ASN A 316 -20.95 -5.01 -7.92
N ASP A 317 -20.95 -4.26 -6.82
CA ASP A 317 -22.17 -3.77 -6.17
C ASP A 317 -22.93 -2.76 -7.03
N MET A 318 -22.21 -1.97 -7.84
CA MET A 318 -22.80 -1.01 -8.77
C MET A 318 -23.35 -1.65 -10.03
N ASP A 319 -22.68 -2.68 -10.57
CA ASP A 319 -23.15 -3.43 -11.75
C ASP A 319 -24.36 -4.34 -11.44
N SER A 320 -24.60 -4.61 -10.15
CA SER A 320 -25.73 -5.42 -9.67
C SER A 320 -27.03 -4.62 -9.47
N GLN A 321 -26.99 -3.29 -9.62
CA GLN A 321 -28.13 -2.37 -9.43
C GLN A 321 -28.81 -1.98 -10.75
#